data_AF-A0A7J6SXQ3-F1
#
_entry.id   AF-A0A7J6SXQ3-F1
#
_cell.length_a   1.000
_cell.length_b   1.000
_cell.length_c   1.000
_cell.angle_alpha   90.00
_cell.angle_beta   90.00
_cell.angle_gamma   90.00
#
_symmetry.space_group_name_H-M   'P 1'
#
loop_
_entity.id
_entity.type
_entity.pdbx_description
1 polymer ?
#
loop_
_entity_poly.entity_id
_entity_poly.type
_entity_poly.pdbx_seq_one_letter_code
_entity_poly.pdbx_strand_id
1 'polypeptide(L)'
;QGAWDSKMTKEQSATVFGLTAVLSSKQIYNISKQIQEDKVENLHFFMEVASAALRVSGDENAQQGKPFQCLEFLVRDWANFDDDMSVKDCVAQMKEHLDQHMGE
;
A
#
# COMPACT_ATOMS: atom_id res chain seq x y z
N GLN A 1 1.46 -8.25 -14.97
CA GLN A 1 0.01 -8.50 -14.87
C GLN A 1 -0.52 -7.61 -13.76
N GLY A 2 -1.45 -6.69 -14.03
CA GLY A 2 -2.00 -5.80 -13.00
C GLY A 2 -3.20 -6.47 -12.32
N ALA A 3 -3.26 -6.48 -10.99
CA ALA A 3 -4.34 -7.13 -10.26
C ALA A 3 -5.72 -6.45 -10.45
N TRP A 4 -5.83 -5.38 -11.24
CA TRP A 4 -7.07 -4.63 -11.49
C TRP A 4 -7.37 -4.42 -12.97
N ASP A 5 -6.87 -5.30 -13.84
CA ASP A 5 -7.35 -5.38 -15.22
C ASP A 5 -8.80 -5.90 -15.23
N SER A 6 -9.63 -5.43 -16.17
CA SER A 6 -11.08 -5.66 -16.30
C SER A 6 -11.49 -7.15 -16.42
N LYS A 7 -10.51 -8.05 -16.39
CA LYS A 7 -10.64 -9.50 -16.55
C LYS A 7 -10.66 -10.27 -15.21
N MET A 8 -10.34 -9.62 -14.08
CA MET A 8 -10.17 -10.29 -12.79
C MET A 8 -11.22 -9.81 -11.79
N THR A 9 -11.85 -10.73 -11.03
CA THR A 9 -12.83 -10.34 -10.00
C THR A 9 -12.11 -9.75 -8.78
N LYS A 10 -12.80 -8.90 -8.01
CA LYS A 10 -12.24 -8.31 -6.78
C LYS A 10 -11.71 -9.38 -5.81
N GLU A 11 -12.36 -10.55 -5.72
CA GLU A 11 -11.90 -11.64 -4.84
C GLU A 11 -10.62 -12.32 -5.34
N GLN A 12 -10.49 -12.50 -6.65
CA GLN A 12 -9.29 -13.06 -7.25
C GLN A 12 -8.09 -12.12 -7.02
N SER A 13 -8.29 -10.83 -7.25
CA SER A 13 -7.29 -9.80 -6.98
C SER A 13 -6.92 -9.75 -5.50
N ALA A 14 -7.91 -9.87 -4.62
CA ALA A 14 -7.72 -9.93 -3.18
C ALA A 14 -6.89 -11.13 -2.73
N THR A 15 -7.14 -12.28 -3.35
CA THR A 15 -6.41 -13.51 -3.04
C THR A 15 -4.95 -13.38 -3.46
N VAL A 16 -4.68 -12.92 -4.69
CA VAL A 16 -3.31 -12.72 -5.17
C VAL A 16 -2.57 -11.68 -4.32
N PHE A 17 -3.22 -10.55 -4.04
CA PHE A 17 -2.60 -9.49 -3.23
C PHE A 17 -2.38 -9.95 -1.79
N GLY A 18 -3.38 -10.61 -1.18
CA GLY A 18 -3.30 -11.13 0.16
C GLY A 18 -2.20 -12.17 0.33
N LEU A 19 -2.09 -13.14 -0.59
CA LEU A 19 -0.98 -14.10 -0.60
C LEU A 19 0.38 -13.41 -0.76
N THR A 20 0.47 -12.42 -1.64
CA THR A 20 1.71 -11.67 -1.85
C THR A 20 2.09 -10.90 -0.58
N ALA A 21 1.12 -10.30 0.11
CA ALA A 21 1.35 -9.58 1.35
C ALA A 21 1.77 -10.51 2.51
N VAL A 22 1.20 -11.72 2.58
CA VAL A 22 1.57 -12.73 3.57
C VAL A 22 2.98 -13.27 3.32
N LEU A 23 3.35 -13.52 2.06
CA LEU A 23 4.64 -14.11 1.70
C LEU A 23 5.79 -13.08 1.64
N SER A 24 5.48 -11.81 1.38
CA SER A 24 6.51 -10.78 1.23
C SER A 24 6.90 -10.16 2.56
N SER A 25 8.19 -9.93 2.73
CA SER A 25 8.70 -9.08 3.83
C SER A 25 8.47 -7.59 3.57
N LYS A 26 8.34 -7.22 2.29
CA LYS A 26 8.14 -5.83 1.85
C LYS A 26 7.15 -5.79 0.69
N GLN A 27 6.00 -5.16 0.93
CA GLN A 27 4.95 -4.99 -0.06
C GLN A 27 4.99 -3.58 -0.62
N ILE A 28 5.24 -3.43 -1.92
CA ILE A 28 5.14 -2.14 -2.62
C ILE A 28 3.77 -2.07 -3.28
N TYR A 29 2.93 -1.14 -2.83
CA TYR A 29 1.64 -0.86 -3.46
C TYR A 29 1.79 0.27 -4.46
N ASN A 30 1.89 -0.13 -5.74
CA ASN A 30 2.12 0.78 -6.83
C ASN A 30 0.81 1.41 -7.34
N ILE A 31 0.68 2.72 -7.16
CA ILE A 31 -0.45 3.55 -7.53
C ILE A 31 -0.01 4.56 -8.60
N SER A 32 -0.91 4.95 -9.50
CA SER A 32 -0.65 6.01 -10.48
C SER A 32 -1.40 7.28 -10.08
N LYS A 33 -0.74 8.41 -10.29
CA LYS A 33 -1.14 9.79 -10.04
C LYS A 33 -1.37 10.15 -8.57
N GLN A 34 -2.32 9.50 -7.90
CA GLN A 34 -2.72 9.86 -6.55
C GLN A 34 -3.34 8.68 -5.81
N ILE A 35 -3.27 8.73 -4.47
CA ILE A 35 -3.97 7.77 -3.60
C ILE A 35 -5.45 8.16 -3.58
N GLN A 36 -6.30 7.30 -4.13
CA GLN A 36 -7.75 7.48 -4.15
C GLN A 36 -8.42 6.55 -3.12
N GLU A 37 -9.61 6.92 -2.67
CA GLU A 37 -10.39 6.17 -1.68
C GLU A 37 -10.61 4.70 -2.11
N ASP A 38 -10.91 4.46 -3.39
CA ASP A 38 -11.08 3.10 -3.92
C ASP A 38 -9.81 2.24 -3.73
N LYS A 39 -8.61 2.82 -3.80
CA LYS A 39 -7.35 2.10 -3.57
C LYS A 39 -7.17 1.74 -2.10
N VAL A 40 -7.59 2.62 -1.20
CA VAL A 40 -7.54 2.40 0.24
C VAL A 40 -8.56 1.35 0.66
N GLU A 41 -9.79 1.41 0.14
CA GLU A 41 -10.83 0.40 0.38
C GLU A 41 -10.39 -0.99 -0.11
N ASN A 42 -9.83 -1.05 -1.33
CA ASN A 42 -9.28 -2.28 -1.88
C ASN A 42 -8.19 -2.85 -0.96
N LEU A 43 -7.23 -2.01 -0.53
CA LEU A 43 -6.17 -2.41 0.39
C LEU A 43 -6.74 -2.98 1.70
N HIS A 44 -7.73 -2.32 2.29
CA HIS A 44 -8.40 -2.80 3.51
C HIS A 44 -8.99 -4.20 3.31
N PHE A 45 -9.76 -4.39 2.24
CA PHE A 45 -10.40 -5.67 1.93
C PHE A 45 -9.37 -6.81 1.82
N PHE A 46 -8.22 -6.57 1.18
CA PHE A 46 -7.21 -7.61 1.00
C PHE A 46 -6.49 -7.96 2.28
N MET A 47 -6.21 -6.96 3.12
CA MET A 47 -5.58 -7.15 4.42
C MET A 47 -6.49 -7.96 5.35
N GLU A 48 -7.81 -7.75 5.26
CA GLU A 48 -8.80 -8.53 6.00
C GLU A 48 -8.83 -9.99 5.52
N VAL A 49 -8.88 -10.23 4.20
CA VAL A 49 -8.82 -11.57 3.61
C VAL A 49 -7.52 -12.30 3.98
N ALA A 50 -6.38 -11.62 3.91
CA ALA A 50 -5.08 -12.19 4.24
C ALA A 50 -4.94 -12.49 5.74
N SER A 51 -5.43 -11.60 6.61
CA SER A 51 -5.47 -11.83 8.06
C SER A 51 -6.37 -13.01 8.42
N ALA A 52 -7.54 -13.13 7.79
CA ALA A 52 -8.43 -14.27 7.97
C ALA A 52 -7.75 -15.59 7.53
N ALA A 53 -7.05 -15.59 6.39
CA ALA A 53 -6.30 -16.74 5.92
C ALA A 53 -5.17 -17.16 6.89
N LEU A 54 -4.40 -16.18 7.40
CA LEU A 54 -3.33 -16.41 8.39
C LEU A 54 -3.84 -17.03 9.69
N ARG A 55 -5.01 -16.59 10.18
CA ARG A 55 -5.66 -17.15 11.37
C ARG A 55 -6.04 -18.61 11.18
N VAL A 56 -6.51 -18.98 9.99
CA VAL A 56 -6.88 -20.37 9.65
C VAL A 56 -5.64 -21.27 9.55
N SER A 57 -4.50 -20.75 9.10
CA SER A 57 -3.25 -21.52 9.00
C SER A 57 -2.59 -21.86 10.35
N GLY A 58 -3.11 -21.35 11.48
CA GLY A 58 -2.63 -21.72 12.82
C GLY A 58 -1.26 -21.15 13.20
N ASP A 59 -0.75 -20.15 12.48
CA ASP A 59 0.51 -19.49 12.81
C ASP A 59 0.31 -18.57 14.02
N GLU A 60 0.81 -19.00 15.18
CA GLU A 60 0.67 -18.29 16.46
C GLU A 60 1.33 -16.89 16.44
N ASN A 61 2.34 -16.67 15.58
CA ASN A 61 2.97 -15.37 15.40
C ASN A 61 2.03 -14.34 14.76
N ALA A 62 1.11 -14.80 13.90
CA ALA A 62 0.11 -13.95 13.26
C ALA A 62 -1.05 -13.58 14.22
N GLN A 63 -1.19 -14.29 15.34
CA GLN A 63 -2.25 -14.04 16.33
C GLN A 63 -1.87 -12.99 17.39
N GLN A 64 -0.57 -12.75 17.62
CA GLN A 64 -0.07 -11.78 18.61
C GLN A 64 0.67 -10.58 18.02
N GLY A 65 1.02 -10.60 16.71
CA GLY A 65 1.78 -9.55 16.03
C GLY A 65 1.04 -8.82 14.90
N LYS A 66 1.72 -7.83 14.28
CA LYS A 66 1.27 -7.24 13.00
C LYS A 66 1.43 -8.29 11.89
N PRO A 67 0.36 -8.72 11.19
CA PRO A 67 0.43 -9.80 10.20
C PRO A 67 1.28 -9.44 8.96
N PHE A 68 1.56 -8.16 8.75
CA PHE A 68 2.38 -7.64 7.67
C PHE A 68 3.54 -6.81 8.23
N GLN A 69 4.70 -6.91 7.60
CA GLN A 69 5.93 -6.27 8.09
C GLN A 69 6.03 -4.82 7.60
N CYS A 70 6.04 -4.62 6.28
CA CYS A 70 6.26 -3.31 5.66
C CYS A 70 5.39 -3.14 4.40
N LEU A 71 4.59 -2.07 4.39
CA LEU A 71 3.81 -1.64 3.24
C LEU A 71 4.29 -0.24 2.80
N GLU A 72 4.75 -0.13 1.56
CA GLU A 72 5.17 1.13 0.96
C GLU A 72 4.24 1.53 -0.19
N PHE A 73 3.75 2.75 -0.17
CA PHE A 73 3.01 3.33 -1.29
C PHE A 73 3.98 3.92 -2.31
N LEU A 74 3.97 3.38 -3.53
CA LEU A 74 4.69 3.96 -4.66
C LEU A 74 3.69 4.70 -5.55
N VAL A 75 3.62 6.03 -5.42
CA VAL A 75 2.77 6.87 -6.27
C VAL A 75 3.58 7.35 -7.47
N ARG A 76 3.26 6.84 -8.65
CA ARG A 76 3.88 7.24 -9.93
C ARG A 76 3.11 8.39 -10.56
N ASP A 77 3.75 9.14 -11.45
CA ASP A 77 3.11 10.24 -12.19
C ASP A 77 2.43 11.28 -11.27
N TRP A 78 3.03 11.52 -10.09
CA TRP A 78 2.58 12.53 -9.15
C TRP A 78 2.65 13.91 -9.81
N ALA A 79 1.55 14.65 -9.83
CA ALA A 79 1.44 15.90 -10.60
C ALA A 79 1.58 17.17 -9.74
N ASN A 80 1.69 17.05 -8.42
CA ASN A 80 1.76 18.19 -7.51
C ASN A 80 3.22 18.50 -7.18
N PHE A 81 3.97 18.96 -8.19
CA PHE A 81 5.29 19.57 -8.05
C PHE A 81 5.40 20.73 -9.06
N ASP A 82 6.13 21.79 -8.73
CA ASP A 82 6.37 22.88 -9.68
C ASP A 82 7.48 22.47 -10.66
N ASP A 83 7.28 22.75 -11.95
CA ASP A 83 8.24 22.39 -13.02
C ASP A 83 9.62 23.05 -12.84
N ASP A 84 9.68 24.16 -12.11
CA ASP A 84 10.91 24.89 -11.81
C ASP A 84 11.67 24.36 -10.56
N MET A 85 11.12 23.38 -9.85
CA MET A 85 11.73 22.83 -8.63
C MET A 85 12.68 21.67 -8.93
N SER A 86 13.85 21.67 -8.30
CA SER A 86 14.74 20.51 -8.34
C SER A 86 14.24 19.41 -7.38
N VAL A 87 14.73 18.18 -7.57
CA VAL A 87 14.44 17.06 -6.66
C VAL A 87 14.79 17.41 -5.20
N LYS A 88 15.84 18.21 -4.98
CA LYS A 88 16.21 18.65 -3.62
C LYS A 88 15.16 19.58 -3.01
N ASP A 89 14.58 20.46 -3.82
CA ASP A 89 13.55 21.39 -3.39
C ASP A 89 12.25 20.63 -3.07
N CYS A 90 11.88 19.64 -3.89
CA CYS A 90 10.74 18.77 -3.61
C CYS A 90 10.91 17.99 -2.29
N VAL A 91 12.11 17.46 -2.03
CA VAL A 91 12.40 16.75 -0.75
C VAL A 91 12.34 17.71 0.44
N ALA A 92 12.85 18.94 0.30
CA ALA A 92 12.78 19.94 1.35
C ALA A 92 11.35 20.38 1.65
N GLN A 93 10.54 20.65 0.62
CA GLN A 93 9.13 20.98 0.74
C GLN A 93 8.33 19.83 1.37
N MET A 94 8.60 18.58 0.96
CA MET A 94 7.96 17.41 1.55
C MET A 94 8.32 17.26 3.03
N LYS A 95 9.58 17.49 3.39
CA LYS A 95 10.02 17.47 4.79
C LYS A 95 9.31 18.52 5.63
N GLU A 96 9.24 19.76 5.15
CA GLU A 96 8.52 20.85 5.83
C GLU A 96 7.04 20.51 5.99
N HIS A 97 6.39 19.99 4.94
CA HIS A 97 4.98 19.59 4.99
C HIS A 97 4.73 18.48 6.02
N LEU A 98 5.61 17.47 6.08
CA LEU A 98 5.56 16.40 7.08
C LEU A 98 5.72 16.93 8.49
N ASP A 99 6.71 17.81 8.73
CA ASP A 99 6.93 18.41 10.05
C ASP A 99 5.70 19.23 10.51
N GLN A 100 5.01 19.90 9.59
CA GLN A 100 3.80 20.68 9.90
C GLN A 100 2.55 19.83 10.22
N HIS A 101 2.40 18.65 9.60
CA HIS A 101 1.15 17.86 9.66
C HIS A 101 1.29 16.54 10.45
N MET A 102 2.52 16.05 10.63
CA MET A 102 2.82 14.81 11.35
C MET A 102 3.85 15.00 12.47
N GLY A 103 4.36 16.21 12.69
CA GLY A 103 5.13 16.54 13.88
C GLY A 103 4.22 16.59 15.10
N GLU A 104 4.42 15.66 16.05
CA GLU A 104 4.02 15.86 17.45
C GLU A 104 4.85 16.96 18.10
#